data_AF-T0QVJ8-F1
#
_entry.id   AF-T0QVJ8-F1
#
_cell.length_a   1.000
_cell.length_b   1.000
_cell.length_c   1.000
_cell.angle_alpha   90.00
_cell.angle_beta   90.00
_cell.angle_gamma   90.00
#
_symmetry.space_group_name_H-M   'P 1'
#
loop_
_entity.id
_entity.type
_entity.pdbx_description
1 polymer ?
#
loop_
_entity_poly.entity_id
_entity_poly.type
_entity_poly.pdbx_seq_one_letter_code
_entity_poly.pdbx_strand_id
1 'polypeptide(L)'
;MNQGHDDDATADARWHNRLGALLSASGKYAKAVAHFEAAVRLDPTYAAAHYNLGNALVFTRRQANDDEAPQSAVDHFRLAIAHQPTFPDAHVNLAAQLYALGDCDAALLHARTAIQQDPTNAHGYYNLNTIYRALGQQKMAIELCWARVQALVGESIERPPTEPVYWPSSPPSTISIACVKWGTKYGPDYVNKLYLGIQRHLAAPFHFYCLTDDANGLLPQILVHPLQSGFVGWWNKAQLFAPDFPATGRVVYIDLDTVLVGDLTPLCSYAGLFGVLGTDDMRNERRRGGINSSVMIWTAGSHAHVFTLLASHAAAVHQCIYKFDHWLEMVLYERHYDELQLLYPGHIVEYMQACQTTCPGAARLVCFPLEPKPHSAPAPWIREHWV
;
A
#
# COMPACT_ATOMS: atom_id res chain seq x y z
N MET A 1 3.19 59.73 -2.83
CA MET A 1 2.43 59.27 -1.65
C MET A 1 1.51 58.14 -2.09
N ASN A 2 2.00 56.90 -2.16
CA ASN A 2 1.15 55.72 -2.46
C ASN A 2 1.45 54.52 -1.53
N GLN A 3 2.52 54.59 -0.74
CA GLN A 3 2.94 53.49 0.14
C GLN A 3 1.92 53.14 1.22
N GLY A 4 1.17 54.12 1.75
CA GLY A 4 0.21 53.87 2.85
C GLY A 4 -1.07 53.11 2.46
N HIS A 5 -1.45 53.07 1.18
CA HIS A 5 -2.63 52.31 0.72
C HIS A 5 -2.24 50.88 0.32
N ASP A 6 -1.07 50.72 -0.30
CA ASP A 6 -0.50 49.42 -0.69
C ASP A 6 -0.11 48.59 0.56
N ASP A 7 0.39 49.24 1.63
CA ASP A 7 0.73 48.59 2.90
C ASP A 7 -0.51 48.06 3.65
N ASP A 8 -1.65 48.77 3.57
CA ASP A 8 -2.90 48.42 4.25
C ASP A 8 -3.61 47.26 3.50
N ALA A 9 -3.68 47.32 2.17
CA ALA A 9 -4.20 46.23 1.34
C ALA A 9 -3.41 44.93 1.53
N THR A 10 -2.08 45.02 1.67
CA THR A 10 -1.21 43.87 1.96
C THR A 10 -1.44 43.32 3.38
N ALA A 11 -1.71 44.20 4.36
CA ALA A 11 -2.08 43.77 5.70
C ALA A 11 -3.42 43.03 5.71
N ASP A 12 -4.43 43.55 5.02
CA ASP A 12 -5.74 42.93 4.88
C ASP A 12 -5.68 41.58 4.16
N ALA A 13 -4.87 41.48 3.09
CA ALA A 13 -4.65 40.20 2.39
C ALA A 13 -4.10 39.12 3.36
N ARG A 14 -3.14 39.48 4.21
CA ARG A 14 -2.58 38.58 5.23
C ARG A 14 -3.61 38.18 6.28
N TRP A 15 -4.49 39.09 6.71
CA TRP A 15 -5.58 38.78 7.63
C TRP A 15 -6.58 37.81 7.03
N HIS A 16 -7.04 38.07 5.81
CA HIS A 16 -7.92 37.18 5.06
C HIS A 16 -7.29 35.79 4.88
N ASN A 17 -6.01 35.71 4.51
CA ASN A 17 -5.31 34.44 4.40
C ASN A 17 -5.23 33.67 5.74
N ARG A 18 -4.91 34.34 6.85
CA ARG A 18 -4.86 33.71 8.18
C ARG A 18 -6.23 33.19 8.61
N LEU A 19 -7.28 33.97 8.43
CA LEU A 19 -8.64 33.56 8.77
C LEU A 19 -9.11 32.38 7.92
N GLY A 20 -8.82 32.40 6.61
CA GLY A 20 -9.05 31.26 5.72
C GLY A 20 -8.34 29.99 6.22
N ALA A 21 -7.07 30.11 6.64
CA ALA A 21 -6.32 28.96 7.16
C ALA A 21 -6.95 28.37 8.44
N LEU A 22 -7.42 29.21 9.37
CA LEU A 22 -8.14 28.77 10.58
C LEU A 22 -9.47 28.07 10.25
N LEU A 23 -10.19 28.57 9.24
CA LEU A 23 -11.43 27.96 8.76
C LEU A 23 -11.17 26.60 8.10
N SER A 24 -10.13 26.47 7.28
CA SER A 24 -9.69 25.20 6.69
C SER A 24 -9.29 24.19 7.77
N ALA A 25 -8.55 24.61 8.80
CA ALA A 25 -8.21 23.76 9.93
C ALA A 25 -9.45 23.28 10.71
N SER A 26 -10.55 24.04 10.65
CA SER A 26 -11.85 23.69 11.23
C SER A 26 -12.77 22.91 10.26
N GLY A 27 -12.27 22.48 9.09
CA GLY A 27 -13.04 21.76 8.07
C GLY A 27 -14.07 22.61 7.31
N LYS A 28 -14.06 23.94 7.47
CA LYS A 28 -15.01 24.89 6.87
C LYS A 28 -14.49 25.41 5.53
N TYR A 29 -14.19 24.51 4.60
CA TYR A 29 -13.44 24.83 3.37
C TYR A 29 -14.15 25.85 2.46
N ALA A 30 -15.47 25.76 2.28
CA ALA A 30 -16.22 26.73 1.46
C ALA A 30 -16.10 28.17 2.01
N LYS A 31 -16.07 28.35 3.34
CA LYS A 31 -15.84 29.66 3.94
C LYS A 31 -14.38 30.10 3.79
N ALA A 32 -13.45 29.16 3.91
CA ALA A 32 -12.03 29.42 3.71
C ALA A 32 -11.75 29.93 2.29
N VAL A 33 -12.35 29.30 1.27
CA VAL A 33 -12.27 29.73 -0.14
C VAL A 33 -12.60 31.22 -0.28
N ALA A 34 -13.74 31.67 0.27
CA ALA A 34 -14.14 33.08 0.18
C ALA A 34 -13.11 34.05 0.79
N HIS A 35 -12.46 33.66 1.90
CA HIS A 35 -11.40 34.47 2.50
C HIS A 35 -10.11 34.43 1.69
N PHE A 36 -9.70 33.29 1.14
CA PHE A 36 -8.52 33.22 0.29
C PHE A 36 -8.70 33.98 -1.02
N GLU A 37 -9.89 33.94 -1.63
CA GLU A 37 -10.21 34.76 -2.80
C GLU A 37 -10.13 36.26 -2.48
N ALA A 38 -10.58 36.68 -1.29
CA ALA A 38 -10.41 38.06 -0.85
C ALA A 38 -8.93 38.43 -0.69
N ALA A 39 -8.11 37.54 -0.12
CA ALA A 39 -6.67 37.75 -0.02
C ALA A 39 -6.00 37.89 -1.39
N VAL A 40 -6.35 37.03 -2.35
CA VAL A 40 -5.84 37.09 -3.74
C VAL A 40 -6.32 38.34 -4.47
N ARG A 41 -7.53 38.84 -4.23
CA ARG A 41 -8.01 40.11 -4.81
C ARG A 41 -7.25 41.31 -4.26
N LEU A 42 -6.92 41.29 -2.97
CA LEU A 42 -6.21 42.38 -2.28
C LEU A 42 -4.72 42.40 -2.64
N ASP A 43 -4.09 41.22 -2.73
CA ASP A 43 -2.71 41.05 -3.19
C ASP A 43 -2.63 39.86 -4.16
N PRO A 44 -2.72 40.11 -5.48
CA PRO A 44 -2.62 39.08 -6.52
C PRO A 44 -1.26 38.37 -6.59
N THR A 45 -0.22 38.91 -5.93
CA THR A 45 1.12 38.31 -5.91
C THR A 45 1.36 37.46 -4.67
N TYR A 46 0.36 37.36 -3.78
CA TYR A 46 0.51 36.65 -2.52
C TYR A 46 0.50 35.13 -2.70
N ALA A 47 1.68 34.55 -2.94
CA ALA A 47 1.87 33.13 -3.22
C ALA A 47 1.18 32.21 -2.20
N ALA A 48 1.25 32.51 -0.90
CA ALA A 48 0.62 31.71 0.14
C ALA A 48 -0.92 31.71 0.06
N ALA A 49 -1.53 32.83 -0.34
CA ALA A 49 -2.99 32.90 -0.52
C ALA A 49 -3.44 32.06 -1.72
N HIS A 50 -2.70 32.11 -2.83
CA HIS A 50 -2.93 31.23 -3.99
C HIS A 50 -2.80 29.74 -3.62
N TYR A 51 -1.70 29.35 -2.95
CA TYR A 51 -1.50 27.98 -2.47
C TYR A 51 -2.66 27.51 -1.56
N ASN A 52 -3.05 28.34 -0.60
CA ASN A 52 -4.11 27.99 0.34
C ASN A 52 -5.50 27.94 -0.33
N LEU A 53 -5.76 28.80 -1.32
CA LEU A 53 -6.97 28.75 -2.13
C LEU A 53 -7.06 27.44 -2.92
N GLY A 54 -5.97 27.05 -3.60
CA GLY A 54 -5.89 25.77 -4.32
C GLY A 54 -6.20 24.59 -3.40
N ASN A 55 -5.62 24.56 -2.21
CA ASN A 55 -5.91 23.53 -1.20
C ASN A 55 -7.38 23.52 -0.78
N ALA A 56 -7.96 24.68 -0.47
CA ALA A 56 -9.34 24.78 -0.02
C ALA A 56 -10.34 24.33 -1.11
N LEU A 57 -10.04 24.59 -2.39
CA LEU A 57 -10.83 24.11 -3.52
C LEU A 57 -10.82 22.57 -3.61
N VAL A 58 -9.64 21.95 -3.50
CA VAL A 58 -9.49 20.48 -3.48
C VAL A 58 -10.28 19.87 -2.32
N PHE A 59 -10.17 20.42 -1.12
CA PHE A 59 -10.89 19.89 0.05
C PHE A 59 -12.41 20.08 -0.03
N THR A 60 -12.88 21.18 -0.63
CA THR A 60 -14.31 21.41 -0.84
C THR A 60 -14.91 20.38 -1.80
N ARG A 61 -14.20 20.05 -2.90
CA ARG A 61 -14.60 19.01 -3.86
C ARG A 61 -14.66 17.62 -3.21
N ARG A 62 -13.61 17.26 -2.45
CA ARG A 62 -13.57 15.99 -1.71
C ARG A 62 -14.74 15.84 -0.72
N GLN A 63 -15.13 16.92 -0.02
CA GLN A 63 -16.31 16.89 0.86
C GLN A 63 -17.62 16.67 0.11
N ALA A 64 -17.70 17.05 -1.17
CA ALA A 64 -18.85 16.82 -2.02
C ALA A 64 -18.87 15.42 -2.67
N ASN A 65 -17.90 14.54 -2.34
CA ASN A 65 -17.64 13.27 -3.02
C ASN A 65 -17.42 13.44 -4.53
N ASP A 66 -16.82 14.56 -4.91
CA ASP A 66 -16.41 14.86 -6.27
C ASP A 66 -14.89 14.71 -6.34
N ASP A 67 -14.48 13.59 -6.92
CA ASP A 67 -13.07 13.16 -6.97
C ASP A 67 -12.30 13.78 -8.14
N GLU A 68 -12.94 14.59 -9.00
CA GLU A 68 -12.25 15.29 -10.08
C GLU A 68 -11.44 16.48 -9.53
N ALA A 69 -10.13 16.47 -9.82
CA ALA A 69 -9.24 17.57 -9.50
C ALA A 69 -9.74 18.87 -10.17
N PRO A 70 -10.05 19.94 -9.40
CA PRO A 70 -10.53 21.17 -10.01
C PRO A 70 -9.39 21.88 -10.74
N GLN A 71 -9.57 22.16 -12.03
CA GLN A 71 -8.59 22.91 -12.83
C GLN A 71 -8.20 24.25 -12.18
N SER A 72 -9.13 24.91 -11.49
CA SER A 72 -8.87 26.13 -10.73
C SER A 72 -7.84 25.96 -9.60
N ALA A 73 -7.74 24.79 -8.97
CA ALA A 73 -6.70 24.53 -7.98
C ALA A 73 -5.32 24.42 -8.63
N VAL A 74 -5.23 23.74 -9.78
CA VAL A 74 -3.98 23.65 -10.57
C VAL A 74 -3.48 25.05 -10.94
N ASP A 75 -4.38 25.92 -11.41
CA ASP A 75 -4.03 27.27 -11.80
C ASP A 75 -3.53 28.10 -10.62
N HIS A 76 -4.15 27.98 -9.45
CA HIS A 76 -3.68 28.64 -8.24
C HIS A 76 -2.34 28.09 -7.72
N PHE A 77 -2.08 26.79 -7.81
CA PHE A 77 -0.75 26.27 -7.45
C PHE A 77 0.33 26.78 -8.42
N ARG A 78 0.03 26.87 -9.73
CA ARG A 78 0.92 27.47 -10.73
C ARG A 78 1.21 28.94 -10.42
N LEU A 79 0.19 29.72 -10.05
CA LEU A 79 0.37 31.12 -9.63
C LEU A 79 1.21 31.24 -8.36
N ALA A 80 0.98 30.38 -7.36
CA ALA A 80 1.79 30.35 -6.15
C ALA A 80 3.28 30.13 -6.47
N ILE A 81 3.60 29.19 -7.37
CA ILE A 81 4.96 28.91 -7.81
C ILE A 81 5.53 30.06 -8.67
N ALA A 82 4.71 30.68 -9.52
CA ALA A 82 5.15 31.82 -10.34
C ALA A 82 5.56 33.02 -9.49
N HIS A 83 4.83 33.29 -8.40
CA HIS A 83 5.13 34.39 -7.47
C HIS A 83 6.21 34.01 -6.44
N GLN A 84 6.32 32.73 -6.08
CA GLN A 84 7.35 32.21 -5.18
C GLN A 84 7.95 30.91 -5.76
N PRO A 85 9.05 31.00 -6.53
CA PRO A 85 9.64 29.83 -7.20
C PRO A 85 10.12 28.73 -6.25
N THR A 86 10.58 29.09 -5.04
CA THR A 86 10.96 28.14 -3.99
C THR A 86 9.77 27.92 -3.06
N PHE A 87 8.91 26.97 -3.42
CA PHE A 87 7.70 26.62 -2.66
C PHE A 87 7.40 25.11 -2.78
N PRO A 88 8.11 24.26 -2.02
CA PRO A 88 8.05 22.80 -2.17
C PRO A 88 6.63 22.25 -1.98
N ASP A 89 5.86 22.75 -1.02
CA ASP A 89 4.48 22.26 -0.78
C ASP A 89 3.53 22.58 -1.94
N ALA A 90 3.71 23.73 -2.62
CA ALA A 90 2.94 24.04 -3.82
C ALA A 90 3.29 23.09 -4.98
N HIS A 91 4.57 22.73 -5.12
CA HIS A 91 5.01 21.70 -6.06
C HIS A 91 4.43 20.31 -5.74
N VAL A 92 4.40 19.91 -4.46
CA VAL A 92 3.77 18.66 -4.00
C VAL A 92 2.31 18.62 -4.44
N ASN A 93 1.54 19.65 -4.12
CA ASN A 93 0.09 19.65 -4.38
C ASN A 93 -0.22 19.78 -5.87
N LEU A 94 0.57 20.57 -6.62
CA LEU A 94 0.46 20.64 -8.07
C LEU A 94 0.72 19.28 -8.72
N ALA A 95 1.78 18.56 -8.29
CA ALA A 95 2.06 17.22 -8.79
C ALA A 95 0.89 16.25 -8.53
N ALA A 96 0.30 16.28 -7.33
CA ALA A 96 -0.85 15.44 -7.00
C ALA A 96 -2.08 15.76 -7.88
N GLN A 97 -2.37 17.04 -8.15
CA GLN A 97 -3.51 17.42 -9.00
C GLN A 97 -3.27 17.08 -10.47
N LEU A 98 -2.06 17.31 -10.99
CA LEU A 98 -1.71 16.94 -12.37
C LEU A 98 -1.78 15.44 -12.58
N TYR A 99 -1.32 14.65 -11.61
CA TYR A 99 -1.45 13.20 -11.62
C TYR A 99 -2.91 12.77 -11.65
N ALA A 100 -3.77 13.38 -10.84
CA ALA A 100 -5.22 13.10 -10.84
C ALA A 100 -5.90 13.45 -12.17
N LEU A 101 -5.39 14.46 -12.89
CA LEU A 101 -5.83 14.83 -14.25
C LEU A 101 -5.20 13.95 -15.35
N GLY A 102 -4.32 13.01 -15.00
CA GLY A 102 -3.64 12.12 -15.94
C GLY A 102 -2.37 12.70 -16.60
N ASP A 103 -1.99 13.95 -16.29
CA ASP A 103 -0.76 14.59 -16.77
C ASP A 103 0.45 14.12 -15.96
N CYS A 104 0.84 12.87 -16.16
CA CYS A 104 1.89 12.21 -15.39
C CYS A 104 3.27 12.84 -15.62
N ASP A 105 3.55 13.36 -16.81
CA ASP A 105 4.85 13.97 -17.14
C ASP A 105 5.05 15.29 -16.37
N ALA A 106 4.05 16.17 -16.37
CA ALA A 106 4.10 17.40 -15.59
C ALA A 106 4.08 17.11 -14.07
N ALA A 107 3.30 16.12 -13.65
CA ALA A 107 3.29 15.67 -12.25
C ALA A 107 4.68 15.21 -11.80
N LEU A 108 5.37 14.42 -12.64
CA LEU A 108 6.72 13.93 -12.36
C LEU A 108 7.72 15.07 -12.19
N LEU A 109 7.67 16.08 -13.06
CA LEU A 109 8.51 17.27 -12.97
C LEU A 109 8.34 17.96 -11.61
N HIS A 110 7.10 18.29 -11.23
CA HIS A 110 6.85 19.01 -9.99
C HIS A 110 7.13 18.18 -8.74
N ALA A 111 6.88 16.87 -8.76
CA ALA A 111 7.25 15.99 -7.65
C ALA A 111 8.77 15.93 -7.43
N ARG A 112 9.56 15.90 -8.53
CA ARG A 112 11.03 15.99 -8.46
C ARG A 112 11.50 17.35 -7.94
N THR A 113 10.89 18.45 -8.41
CA THR A 113 11.22 19.79 -7.91
C THR A 113 10.92 19.93 -6.43
N ALA A 114 9.81 19.39 -5.93
CA ALA A 114 9.47 19.42 -4.51
C ALA A 114 10.56 18.80 -3.63
N ILE A 115 11.03 17.59 -3.99
CA ILE A 115 12.08 16.90 -3.22
C ILE A 115 13.46 17.51 -3.41
N GLN A 116 13.70 18.24 -4.51
CA GLN A 116 14.94 18.99 -4.72
C GLN A 116 14.98 20.24 -3.85
N GLN A 117 13.85 20.93 -3.70
CA GLN A 117 13.72 22.13 -2.85
C GLN A 117 13.71 21.77 -1.36
N ASP A 118 13.05 20.67 -1.01
CA ASP A 118 13.02 20.12 0.35
C ASP A 118 13.26 18.60 0.32
N PRO A 119 14.51 18.15 0.51
CA PRO A 119 14.87 16.73 0.56
C PRO A 119 14.22 15.95 1.71
N THR A 120 13.59 16.61 2.68
CA THR A 120 12.90 15.98 3.81
C THR A 120 11.40 15.78 3.57
N ASN A 121 10.83 16.42 2.53
CA ASN A 121 9.39 16.44 2.28
C ASN A 121 8.81 15.03 2.05
N ALA A 122 8.07 14.48 3.00
CA ALA A 122 7.49 13.14 2.90
C ALA A 122 6.47 13.01 1.75
N HIS A 123 5.64 14.04 1.56
CA HIS A 123 4.59 14.04 0.53
C HIS A 123 5.17 14.12 -0.88
N GLY A 124 6.28 14.85 -1.08
CA GLY A 124 7.00 14.90 -2.36
C GLY A 124 7.51 13.53 -2.80
N TYR A 125 8.13 12.78 -1.89
CA TYR A 125 8.58 11.42 -2.19
C TYR A 125 7.41 10.44 -2.37
N TYR A 126 6.34 10.57 -1.58
CA TYR A 126 5.13 9.78 -1.76
C TYR A 126 4.54 9.98 -3.17
N ASN A 127 4.34 11.23 -3.59
CA ASN A 127 3.83 11.55 -4.91
C ASN A 127 4.75 11.03 -6.01
N LEU A 128 6.06 11.25 -5.89
CA LEU A 128 7.04 10.78 -6.88
C LEU A 128 7.03 9.24 -7.01
N ASN A 129 6.94 8.53 -5.88
CA ASN A 129 6.84 7.08 -5.86
C ASN A 129 5.55 6.60 -6.55
N THR A 130 4.40 7.19 -6.21
CA THR A 130 3.11 6.87 -6.84
C THR A 130 3.13 7.11 -8.35
N ILE A 131 3.67 8.25 -8.80
CA ILE A 131 3.75 8.60 -10.23
C ILE A 131 4.66 7.61 -10.97
N TYR A 132 5.84 7.27 -10.42
CA TYR A 132 6.70 6.25 -11.02
C TYR A 132 5.99 4.92 -11.21
N ARG A 133 5.24 4.48 -10.19
CA ARG A 133 4.48 3.23 -10.26
C ARG A 133 3.38 3.27 -11.31
N ALA A 134 2.64 4.36 -11.38
CA ALA A 134 1.59 4.54 -12.39
C ALA A 134 2.13 4.53 -13.83
N LEU A 135 3.35 5.03 -14.03
CA LEU A 135 4.07 5.02 -15.30
C LEU A 135 4.76 3.67 -15.62
N GLY A 136 4.60 2.65 -14.77
CA GLY A 136 5.31 1.37 -14.91
C GLY A 136 6.82 1.46 -14.62
N GLN A 137 7.31 2.58 -14.09
CA GLN A 137 8.71 2.81 -13.73
C GLN A 137 9.03 2.24 -12.34
N GLN A 138 8.69 0.97 -12.13
CA GLN A 138 8.77 0.29 -10.84
C GLN A 138 10.19 0.30 -10.24
N LYS A 139 11.23 0.11 -11.06
CA LYS A 139 12.63 0.22 -10.64
C LYS A 139 12.94 1.58 -10.01
N MET A 140 12.47 2.65 -10.64
CA MET A 140 12.73 4.02 -10.17
C MET A 140 12.02 4.31 -8.86
N ALA A 141 10.79 3.80 -8.69
CA ALA A 141 10.05 3.88 -7.44
C ALA A 141 10.81 3.18 -6.28
N ILE A 142 11.36 1.99 -6.54
CA ILE A 142 12.11 1.20 -5.56
C ILE A 142 13.44 1.86 -5.21
N GLU A 143 14.21 2.29 -6.21
CA GLU A 143 15.49 2.98 -5.97
C GLU A 143 15.30 4.29 -5.21
N LEU A 144 14.24 5.04 -5.51
CA LEU A 144 13.89 6.24 -4.75
C LEU A 144 13.65 5.92 -3.27
N CYS A 145 12.88 4.88 -2.97
CA CYS A 145 12.63 4.48 -1.59
C CYS A 145 13.90 4.00 -0.91
N TRP A 146 14.72 3.17 -1.56
CA TRP A 146 15.99 2.74 -0.97
C TRP A 146 16.94 3.91 -0.69
N ALA A 147 17.06 4.86 -1.62
CA ALA A 147 17.86 6.06 -1.42
C ALA A 147 17.36 6.88 -0.22
N ARG A 148 16.04 7.02 -0.07
CA ARG A 148 15.45 7.73 1.08
C ARG A 148 15.68 6.98 2.39
N VAL A 149 15.47 5.67 2.42
CA VAL A 149 15.73 4.85 3.63
C VAL A 149 17.21 4.98 4.02
N GLN A 150 18.13 4.85 3.07
CA GLN A 150 19.57 5.00 3.33
C GLN A 150 19.91 6.40 3.86
N ALA A 151 19.33 7.47 3.29
CA ALA A 151 19.54 8.83 3.77
C ALA A 151 19.03 9.04 5.21
N LEU A 152 17.91 8.42 5.58
CA LEU A 152 17.35 8.49 6.93
C LEU A 152 18.14 7.66 7.95
N VAL A 153 18.71 6.53 7.53
CA VAL A 153 19.56 5.68 8.39
C VAL A 153 20.94 6.32 8.57
N GLY A 154 21.48 6.97 7.55
CA GLY A 154 22.76 7.70 7.62
C GLY A 154 24.01 6.84 7.41
N GLU A 155 23.85 5.56 7.09
CA GLU A 155 24.93 4.62 6.75
C GLU A 155 24.52 3.73 5.58
N SER A 156 25.49 2.97 5.04
CA SER A 156 25.23 2.03 3.95
C SER A 156 24.37 0.87 4.44
N ILE A 157 23.27 0.60 3.74
CA ILE A 157 22.41 -0.56 4.01
C ILE A 157 22.79 -1.67 3.03
N GLU A 158 23.23 -2.81 3.56
CA GLU A 158 23.47 -4.00 2.74
C GLU A 158 22.12 -4.54 2.23
N ARG A 159 21.90 -4.40 0.92
CA ARG A 159 20.70 -4.94 0.27
C ARG A 159 20.90 -6.42 -0.03
N PRO A 160 19.81 -7.21 -0.06
CA PRO A 160 19.90 -8.62 -0.43
C PRO A 160 20.57 -8.77 -1.81
N PRO A 161 21.47 -9.77 -2.01
CA PRO A 161 22.17 -9.93 -3.26
C PRO A 161 21.19 -10.24 -4.40
N THR A 162 21.44 -9.67 -5.58
CA THR A 162 20.58 -9.75 -6.77
C THR A 162 20.65 -11.11 -7.46
N GLU A 163 21.73 -11.87 -7.25
CA GLU A 163 21.85 -13.19 -7.85
C GLU A 163 20.80 -14.16 -7.27
N PRO A 164 20.11 -14.93 -8.14
CA PRO A 164 19.17 -15.92 -7.68
C PRO A 164 19.92 -16.97 -6.84
N VAL A 165 19.44 -17.18 -5.62
CA VAL A 165 19.92 -18.29 -4.79
C VAL A 165 19.39 -19.56 -5.44
N TYR A 166 20.21 -20.21 -6.26
CA TYR A 166 19.86 -21.51 -6.82
C TYR A 166 19.65 -22.49 -5.67
N TRP A 167 18.48 -23.10 -5.60
CA TRP A 167 18.26 -24.25 -4.72
C TRP A 167 19.05 -25.44 -5.27
N PRO A 168 20.06 -25.95 -4.56
CA PRO A 168 20.81 -27.12 -5.02
C PRO A 168 20.02 -28.43 -4.82
N SER A 169 18.77 -28.40 -4.35
CA SER A 169 18.05 -29.56 -3.84
C SER A 169 16.65 -29.74 -4.45
N SER A 170 16.13 -30.96 -4.31
CA SER A 170 14.72 -31.28 -4.56
C SER A 170 13.78 -30.37 -3.74
N PRO A 171 12.58 -30.04 -4.25
CA PRO A 171 11.62 -29.23 -3.53
C PRO A 171 11.31 -29.85 -2.16
N PRO A 172 11.08 -29.04 -1.11
CA PRO A 172 10.79 -29.56 0.21
C PRO A 172 9.55 -30.45 0.20
N SER A 173 9.59 -31.57 0.92
CA SER A 173 8.48 -32.51 1.01
C SER A 173 7.44 -32.15 2.08
N THR A 174 7.81 -31.30 3.05
CA THR A 174 6.89 -30.84 4.10
C THR A 174 6.20 -29.54 3.70
N ILE A 175 4.93 -29.42 4.07
CA ILE A 175 4.09 -28.24 3.81
C ILE A 175 3.75 -27.57 5.14
N SER A 176 4.04 -26.28 5.24
CA SER A 176 3.63 -25.40 6.32
C SER A 176 2.63 -24.38 5.78
N ILE A 177 1.39 -24.44 6.21
CA ILE A 177 0.41 -23.38 5.92
C ILE A 177 0.49 -22.33 7.02
N ALA A 178 0.42 -21.05 6.66
CA ALA A 178 0.48 -19.95 7.61
C ALA A 178 -0.60 -18.90 7.36
N CYS A 179 -1.10 -18.30 8.43
CA CYS A 179 -1.91 -17.10 8.39
C CYS A 179 -1.53 -16.14 9.53
N VAL A 180 -1.93 -14.88 9.43
CA VAL A 180 -1.70 -13.85 10.44
C VAL A 180 -3.04 -13.29 10.89
N LYS A 181 -3.33 -13.37 12.19
CA LYS A 181 -4.50 -12.79 12.86
C LYS A 181 -4.03 -11.71 13.83
N TRP A 182 -4.66 -10.55 13.84
CA TRP A 182 -4.37 -9.51 14.83
C TRP A 182 -5.62 -8.69 15.14
N GLY A 183 -5.70 -8.19 16.38
CA GLY A 183 -6.83 -7.42 16.86
C GLY A 183 -8.16 -8.18 16.71
N THR A 184 -9.22 -7.42 16.44
CA THR A 184 -10.60 -7.92 16.44
C THR A 184 -11.27 -7.96 15.07
N LYS A 185 -10.58 -7.51 14.01
CA LYS A 185 -11.16 -7.45 12.65
C LYS A 185 -11.54 -8.84 12.13
N TYR A 186 -10.67 -9.82 12.36
CA TYR A 186 -10.90 -11.22 11.98
C TYR A 186 -10.81 -12.08 13.24
N GLY A 187 -11.94 -12.64 13.66
CA GLY A 187 -12.04 -13.50 14.84
C GLY A 187 -11.43 -14.90 14.62
N PRO A 188 -11.38 -15.75 15.67
CA PRO A 188 -10.84 -17.10 15.56
C PRO A 188 -11.57 -17.98 14.54
N ASP A 189 -12.86 -17.73 14.31
CA ASP A 189 -13.69 -18.43 13.30
C ASP A 189 -13.09 -18.35 11.89
N TYR A 190 -12.49 -17.22 11.51
CA TYR A 190 -11.81 -17.08 10.22
C TYR A 190 -10.60 -18.02 10.08
N VAL A 191 -9.80 -18.12 11.14
CA VAL A 191 -8.62 -18.98 11.18
C VAL A 191 -9.05 -20.45 11.12
N ASN A 192 -10.08 -20.80 11.90
CA ASN A 192 -10.61 -22.17 11.95
C ASN A 192 -11.18 -22.60 10.59
N LYS A 193 -11.93 -21.73 9.91
CA LYS A 193 -12.45 -21.99 8.56
C LYS A 193 -11.35 -22.13 7.53
N LEU A 194 -10.29 -21.30 7.63
CA LEU A 194 -9.13 -21.46 6.76
C LEU A 194 -8.48 -22.83 7.00
N TYR A 195 -8.24 -23.22 8.25
CA TYR A 195 -7.70 -24.54 8.60
C TYR A 195 -8.56 -25.70 8.05
N LEU A 196 -9.87 -25.67 8.27
CA LEU A 196 -10.80 -26.70 7.79
C LEU A 196 -10.86 -26.73 6.26
N GLY A 197 -10.83 -25.58 5.62
CA GLY A 197 -10.73 -25.44 4.17
C GLY A 197 -9.45 -26.08 3.62
N ILE A 198 -8.29 -25.87 4.26
CA ILE A 198 -7.03 -26.52 3.89
C ILE A 198 -7.19 -28.04 4.02
N GLN A 199 -7.68 -28.51 5.17
CA GLN A 199 -7.88 -29.94 5.42
C GLN A 199 -8.80 -30.60 4.38
N ARG A 200 -9.82 -29.89 3.91
CA ARG A 200 -10.75 -30.35 2.87
C ARG A 200 -10.11 -30.40 1.49
N HIS A 201 -9.22 -29.46 1.18
CA HIS A 201 -8.73 -29.23 -0.19
C HIS A 201 -7.26 -29.60 -0.41
N LEU A 202 -6.55 -30.08 0.62
CA LEU A 202 -5.18 -30.57 0.52
C LEU A 202 -5.07 -31.96 1.14
N ALA A 203 -4.84 -32.98 0.32
CA ALA A 203 -4.70 -34.36 0.77
C ALA A 203 -3.33 -34.65 1.44
N ALA A 204 -2.31 -33.88 1.07
CA ALA A 204 -0.97 -34.04 1.63
C ALA A 204 -0.94 -33.60 3.12
N PRO A 205 -0.14 -34.26 3.98
CA PRO A 205 0.05 -33.80 5.35
C PRO A 205 0.63 -32.38 5.41
N PHE A 206 0.14 -31.57 6.34
CA PHE A 206 0.61 -30.20 6.55
C PHE A 206 0.65 -29.85 8.04
N HIS A 207 1.49 -28.87 8.38
CA HIS A 207 1.40 -28.12 9.62
C HIS A 207 0.71 -26.79 9.37
N PHE A 208 -0.17 -26.36 10.28
CA PHE A 208 -0.88 -25.08 10.14
C PHE A 208 -0.48 -24.14 11.27
N TYR A 209 0.09 -23.00 10.92
CA TYR A 209 0.55 -21.98 11.85
C TYR A 209 -0.35 -20.74 11.82
N CYS A 210 -0.74 -20.24 12.98
CA CYS A 210 -1.41 -18.94 13.11
C CYS A 210 -0.54 -18.00 13.94
N LEU A 211 -0.06 -16.93 13.32
CA LEU A 211 0.58 -15.83 14.03
C LEU A 211 -0.52 -14.95 14.62
N THR A 212 -0.60 -14.84 15.95
CA THR A 212 -1.69 -14.09 16.59
C THR A 212 -1.33 -13.44 17.91
N ASP A 213 -2.00 -12.33 18.23
CA ASP A 213 -1.99 -11.66 19.54
C ASP A 213 -3.01 -12.27 20.51
N ASP A 214 -4.01 -12.98 20.00
CA ASP A 214 -5.04 -13.67 20.77
C ASP A 214 -5.38 -15.03 20.15
N ALA A 215 -5.13 -16.09 20.90
CA ALA A 215 -5.32 -17.49 20.50
C ALA A 215 -6.67 -18.09 20.97
N ASN A 216 -7.48 -17.32 21.70
CA ASN A 216 -8.73 -17.83 22.23
C ASN A 216 -9.69 -18.25 21.10
N GLY A 217 -10.27 -19.45 21.23
CA GLY A 217 -11.22 -20.00 20.26
C GLY A 217 -10.60 -20.65 19.02
N LEU A 218 -9.28 -20.69 18.89
CA LEU A 218 -8.61 -21.44 17.82
C LEU A 218 -8.73 -22.95 18.05
N LEU A 219 -8.85 -23.72 16.97
CA LEU A 219 -8.82 -25.18 17.02
C LEU A 219 -7.47 -25.69 17.58
N PRO A 220 -7.46 -26.78 18.38
CA PRO A 220 -6.24 -27.29 19.02
C PRO A 220 -5.18 -27.81 18.03
N GLN A 221 -5.56 -28.09 16.79
CA GLN A 221 -4.63 -28.49 15.71
C GLN A 221 -3.85 -27.32 15.13
N ILE A 222 -4.27 -26.08 15.39
CA ILE A 222 -3.59 -24.87 14.92
C ILE A 222 -2.39 -24.60 15.82
N LEU A 223 -1.20 -24.56 15.23
CA LEU A 223 0.04 -24.21 15.91
C LEU A 223 0.10 -22.68 16.09
N VAL A 224 -0.05 -22.23 17.33
CA VAL A 224 -0.05 -20.81 17.66
C VAL A 224 1.38 -20.30 17.75
N HIS A 225 1.66 -19.20 17.04
CA HIS A 225 2.89 -18.42 17.19
C HIS A 225 2.52 -17.01 17.67
N PRO A 226 2.92 -16.58 18.87
CA PRO A 226 2.59 -15.25 19.37
C PRO A 226 3.17 -14.14 18.49
N LEU A 227 2.39 -13.10 18.19
CA LEU A 227 2.91 -11.91 17.52
C LEU A 227 3.88 -11.14 18.44
N GLN A 228 5.04 -10.79 17.91
CA GLN A 228 6.00 -9.91 18.54
C GLN A 228 5.50 -8.45 18.48
N SER A 229 5.86 -7.67 19.50
CA SER A 229 5.59 -6.23 19.53
C SER A 229 6.42 -5.46 18.49
N GLY A 230 6.02 -4.23 18.18
CA GLY A 230 6.74 -3.37 17.23
C GLY A 230 6.23 -3.43 15.78
N PHE A 231 5.34 -4.39 15.46
CA PHE A 231 4.64 -4.47 14.18
C PHE A 231 3.15 -4.18 14.38
N VAL A 232 2.54 -3.42 13.46
CA VAL A 232 1.13 -3.05 13.53
C VAL A 232 0.44 -3.25 12.19
N GLY A 233 -0.83 -3.68 12.24
CA GLY A 233 -1.62 -3.87 11.03
C GLY A 233 -0.99 -4.91 10.09
N TRP A 234 -0.94 -4.56 8.80
CA TRP A 234 -0.35 -5.38 7.74
C TRP A 234 1.14 -5.69 7.93
N TRP A 235 1.87 -4.91 8.73
CA TRP A 235 3.30 -5.16 9.00
C TRP A 235 3.54 -6.45 9.79
N ASN A 236 2.51 -7.00 10.45
CA ASN A 236 2.61 -8.29 11.13
C ASN A 236 2.99 -9.44 10.17
N LYS A 237 2.72 -9.32 8.86
CA LYS A 237 3.13 -10.31 7.85
C LYS A 237 4.65 -10.46 7.76
N ALA A 238 5.43 -9.44 8.13
CA ALA A 238 6.90 -9.54 8.14
C ALA A 238 7.40 -10.64 9.09
N GLN A 239 6.67 -10.92 10.18
CA GLN A 239 7.06 -11.91 11.18
C GLN A 239 7.04 -13.35 10.65
N LEU A 240 6.35 -13.61 9.53
CA LEU A 240 6.42 -14.90 8.81
C LEU A 240 7.83 -15.20 8.27
N PHE A 241 8.68 -14.18 8.18
CA PHE A 241 10.06 -14.27 7.73
C PHE A 241 11.07 -14.18 8.88
N ALA A 242 10.59 -14.09 10.13
CA ALA A 242 11.46 -14.01 11.29
C ALA A 242 12.29 -15.31 11.45
N PRO A 243 13.57 -15.23 11.86
CA PRO A 243 14.41 -16.41 12.04
C PRO A 243 13.87 -17.44 13.05
N ASP A 244 13.01 -17.01 13.97
CA ASP A 244 12.38 -17.82 15.01
C ASP A 244 10.99 -18.37 14.60
N PHE A 245 10.49 -18.06 13.40
CA PHE A 245 9.26 -18.66 12.90
C PHE A 245 9.48 -20.16 12.61
N PRO A 246 8.79 -21.08 13.32
CA PRO A 246 9.17 -22.50 13.35
C PRO A 246 8.71 -23.32 12.13
N ALA A 247 8.24 -22.66 11.07
CA ALA A 247 7.81 -23.36 9.87
C ALA A 247 8.98 -24.07 9.19
N THR A 248 8.66 -25.18 8.52
CA THR A 248 9.64 -25.98 7.77
C THR A 248 9.14 -26.28 6.38
N GLY A 249 10.07 -26.57 5.48
CA GLY A 249 9.76 -26.94 4.10
C GLY A 249 9.09 -25.80 3.31
N ARG A 250 8.05 -26.15 2.55
CA ARG A 250 7.32 -25.20 1.70
C ARG A 250 6.29 -24.46 2.55
N VAL A 251 6.46 -23.15 2.68
CA VAL A 251 5.52 -22.28 3.38
C VAL A 251 4.52 -21.70 2.38
N VAL A 252 3.23 -21.84 2.67
CA VAL A 252 2.12 -21.25 1.92
C VAL A 252 1.35 -20.34 2.88
N TYR A 253 1.48 -19.03 2.67
CA TYR A 253 0.70 -18.04 3.37
C TYR A 253 -0.61 -17.76 2.63
N ILE A 254 -1.71 -17.64 3.37
CA ILE A 254 -3.02 -17.23 2.85
C ILE A 254 -3.66 -16.22 3.81
N ASP A 255 -4.09 -15.07 3.28
CA ASP A 255 -4.87 -14.08 4.04
C ASP A 255 -6.21 -14.67 4.52
N LEU A 256 -6.64 -14.26 5.72
CA LEU A 256 -7.83 -14.81 6.37
C LEU A 256 -9.13 -14.55 5.60
N ASP A 257 -9.20 -13.49 4.80
CA ASP A 257 -10.34 -13.18 3.94
C ASP A 257 -10.26 -13.92 2.59
N THR A 258 -10.00 -15.22 2.64
CA THR A 258 -9.93 -16.10 1.47
C THR A 258 -10.86 -17.30 1.66
N VAL A 259 -11.59 -17.68 0.60
CA VAL A 259 -12.41 -18.90 0.56
C VAL A 259 -11.72 -19.95 -0.31
N LEU A 260 -11.50 -21.14 0.25
CA LEU A 260 -10.92 -22.26 -0.48
C LEU A 260 -12.03 -23.06 -1.17
N VAL A 261 -11.88 -23.32 -2.47
CA VAL A 261 -12.94 -23.87 -3.32
C VAL A 261 -12.52 -25.08 -4.14
N GLY A 262 -11.22 -25.41 -4.19
CA GLY A 262 -10.72 -26.52 -5.00
C GLY A 262 -9.35 -27.03 -4.55
N ASP A 263 -8.89 -28.12 -5.16
CA ASP A 263 -7.62 -28.79 -4.84
C ASP A 263 -6.40 -27.85 -4.81
N LEU A 264 -5.74 -27.78 -3.65
CA LEU A 264 -4.59 -26.92 -3.40
C LEU A 264 -3.23 -27.56 -3.73
N THR A 265 -3.22 -28.84 -4.13
CA THR A 265 -2.01 -29.57 -4.49
C THR A 265 -1.12 -28.81 -5.48
N PRO A 266 -1.64 -28.21 -6.57
CA PRO A 266 -0.81 -27.45 -7.50
C PRO A 266 -0.06 -26.30 -6.83
N LEU A 267 -0.75 -25.49 -6.02
CA LEU A 267 -0.14 -24.34 -5.34
C LEU A 267 0.91 -24.80 -4.30
N CYS A 268 0.60 -25.84 -3.53
CA CYS A 268 1.52 -26.37 -2.52
C CYS A 268 2.73 -27.09 -3.14
N SER A 269 2.63 -27.51 -4.41
CA SER A 269 3.73 -28.11 -5.18
C SER A 269 4.66 -27.10 -5.85
N TYR A 270 4.41 -25.80 -5.70
CA TYR A 270 5.24 -24.74 -6.26
C TYR A 270 6.73 -24.93 -5.92
N ALA A 271 7.57 -24.91 -6.96
CA ALA A 271 8.99 -25.23 -6.87
C ALA A 271 9.92 -24.01 -7.02
N GLY A 272 9.37 -22.83 -7.34
CA GLY A 272 10.16 -21.61 -7.51
C GLY A 272 10.68 -21.03 -6.19
N LEU A 273 11.37 -19.89 -6.32
CA LEU A 273 12.03 -19.20 -5.20
C LEU A 273 11.02 -18.55 -4.26
N PHE A 274 10.19 -17.67 -4.82
CA PHE A 274 9.17 -16.93 -4.10
C PHE A 274 7.98 -16.67 -5.01
N GLY A 275 6.84 -17.30 -4.73
CA GLY A 275 5.61 -17.15 -5.49
C GLY A 275 4.71 -16.15 -4.79
N VAL A 276 4.16 -15.19 -5.53
CA VAL A 276 3.23 -14.19 -4.98
C VAL A 276 2.22 -13.73 -6.03
N LEU A 277 1.17 -13.02 -5.62
CA LEU A 277 0.20 -12.44 -6.54
C LEU A 277 0.75 -11.15 -7.17
N GLY A 278 0.49 -10.98 -8.46
CA GLY A 278 0.67 -9.72 -9.18
C GLY A 278 -0.56 -8.82 -9.03
N THR A 279 -0.36 -7.51 -9.10
CA THR A 279 -1.45 -6.52 -9.01
C THR A 279 -2.33 -6.44 -10.26
N ASP A 280 -1.84 -6.90 -11.42
CA ASP A 280 -2.45 -6.67 -12.72
C ASP A 280 -3.81 -7.36 -12.87
N ASP A 281 -3.95 -8.53 -12.26
CA ASP A 281 -5.18 -9.32 -12.20
C ASP A 281 -6.05 -8.99 -10.97
N MET A 282 -5.65 -8.01 -10.16
CA MET A 282 -6.31 -7.63 -8.91
C MET A 282 -6.90 -6.21 -9.01
N ARG A 283 -8.22 -6.13 -9.22
CA ARG A 283 -8.98 -4.88 -9.34
C ARG A 283 -8.84 -3.96 -8.12
N ASN A 284 -8.63 -4.52 -6.92
CA ASN A 284 -8.43 -3.72 -5.72
C ASN A 284 -7.13 -2.89 -5.73
N GLU A 285 -6.09 -3.34 -6.44
CA GLU A 285 -4.78 -2.68 -6.42
C GLU A 285 -4.71 -1.46 -7.34
N ARG A 286 -5.51 -1.44 -8.43
CA ARG A 286 -5.62 -0.33 -9.39
C ARG A 286 -4.25 0.19 -9.91
N ARG A 287 -3.24 -0.69 -10.01
CA ARG A 287 -1.88 -0.39 -10.50
C ARG A 287 -1.29 -1.60 -11.22
N ARG A 288 -0.30 -1.37 -12.09
CA ARG A 288 0.41 -2.44 -12.81
C ARG A 288 1.80 -2.70 -12.24
N GLY A 289 2.31 -3.92 -12.39
CA GLY A 289 3.69 -4.31 -12.10
C GLY A 289 4.07 -4.31 -10.62
N GLY A 290 3.10 -4.47 -9.72
CA GLY A 290 3.32 -4.61 -8.29
C GLY A 290 2.91 -5.98 -7.75
N ILE A 291 3.06 -6.12 -6.44
CA ILE A 291 2.75 -7.36 -5.70
C ILE A 291 1.51 -7.16 -4.81
N ASN A 292 0.80 -8.25 -4.55
CA ASN A 292 -0.17 -8.38 -3.47
C ASN A 292 0.14 -9.61 -2.59
N SER A 293 0.24 -9.39 -1.27
CA SER A 293 0.63 -10.44 -0.30
C SER A 293 -0.52 -11.29 0.23
N SER A 294 -1.66 -11.38 -0.46
CA SER A 294 -2.77 -12.24 -0.01
C SER A 294 -2.49 -13.73 -0.14
N VAL A 295 -1.63 -14.11 -1.08
CA VAL A 295 -1.03 -15.46 -1.13
C VAL A 295 0.46 -15.31 -1.39
N MET A 296 1.28 -15.95 -0.57
CA MET A 296 2.73 -16.00 -0.74
C MET A 296 3.23 -17.43 -0.55
N ILE A 297 4.19 -17.87 -1.35
CA ILE A 297 4.72 -19.23 -1.29
C ILE A 297 6.26 -19.20 -1.37
N TRP A 298 6.95 -19.72 -0.35
CA TRP A 298 8.41 -19.72 -0.29
C TRP A 298 8.95 -20.92 0.49
N THR A 299 10.27 -21.10 0.51
CA THR A 299 10.90 -22.13 1.35
C THR A 299 11.24 -21.54 2.71
N ALA A 300 10.89 -22.20 3.81
CA ALA A 300 11.21 -21.76 5.17
C ALA A 300 12.71 -21.40 5.31
N GLY A 301 13.01 -20.30 5.99
CA GLY A 301 14.38 -19.80 6.22
C GLY A 301 15.05 -19.09 5.04
N SER A 302 14.49 -19.13 3.83
CA SER A 302 15.16 -18.60 2.61
C SER A 302 15.11 -17.07 2.45
N HIS A 303 14.15 -16.41 3.09
CA HIS A 303 13.85 -14.98 2.91
C HIS A 303 13.92 -14.20 4.23
N ALA A 304 14.79 -14.61 5.16
CA ALA A 304 14.91 -13.97 6.48
C ALA A 304 15.21 -12.45 6.40
N HIS A 305 15.87 -12.00 5.33
CA HIS A 305 16.16 -10.60 5.05
C HIS A 305 14.91 -9.71 4.99
N VAL A 306 13.74 -10.25 4.60
CA VAL A 306 12.46 -9.52 4.59
C VAL A 306 12.13 -9.00 5.99
N PHE A 307 12.37 -9.83 7.01
CA PHE A 307 12.18 -9.45 8.40
C PHE A 307 13.37 -8.69 8.96
N THR A 308 14.60 -9.18 8.81
CA THR A 308 15.76 -8.62 9.50
C THR A 308 16.07 -7.19 9.05
N LEU A 309 15.95 -6.87 7.75
CA LEU A 309 16.14 -5.51 7.26
C LEU A 309 15.05 -4.55 7.77
N LEU A 310 13.80 -5.02 7.84
CA LEU A 310 12.70 -4.23 8.38
C LEU A 310 12.90 -3.97 9.88
N ALA A 311 13.22 -5.02 10.64
CA ALA A 311 13.45 -4.91 12.08
C ALA A 311 14.61 -3.95 12.41
N SER A 312 15.71 -4.01 11.65
CA SER A 312 16.88 -3.14 11.84
C SER A 312 16.63 -1.67 11.45
N HIS A 313 15.71 -1.41 10.51
CA HIS A 313 15.50 -0.08 9.94
C HIS A 313 14.04 0.40 9.97
N ALA A 314 13.22 -0.14 10.88
CA ALA A 314 11.76 0.06 10.90
C ALA A 314 11.35 1.55 10.89
N ALA A 315 12.03 2.39 11.67
CA ALA A 315 11.74 3.82 11.75
C ALA A 315 11.93 4.55 10.41
N ALA A 316 12.97 4.21 9.65
CA ALA A 316 13.22 4.79 8.34
C ALA A 316 12.30 4.19 7.27
N VAL A 317 12.08 2.87 7.32
CA VAL A 317 11.20 2.17 6.38
C VAL A 317 9.75 2.66 6.50
N HIS A 318 9.21 2.81 7.71
CA HIS A 318 7.85 3.31 7.94
C HIS A 318 7.65 4.77 7.50
N GLN A 319 8.73 5.57 7.43
CA GLN A 319 8.65 6.93 6.87
C GLN A 319 8.65 6.95 5.34
N CYS A 320 9.09 5.87 4.69
CA CYS A 320 9.22 5.80 3.23
C CYS A 320 8.14 4.93 2.58
N ILE A 321 7.57 3.98 3.32
CA ILE A 321 6.71 2.93 2.79
C ILE A 321 5.44 2.83 3.63
N TYR A 322 4.31 2.84 2.96
CA TYR A 322 2.99 2.78 3.59
C TYR A 322 2.52 1.35 3.91
N LYS A 323 2.74 0.38 3.02
CA LYS A 323 2.21 -0.98 3.14
C LYS A 323 3.26 -2.06 2.92
N PHE A 324 3.05 -3.22 3.54
CA PHE A 324 3.96 -4.37 3.48
C PHE A 324 4.25 -4.85 2.05
N ASP A 325 3.28 -4.80 1.12
CA ASP A 325 3.51 -5.20 -0.27
C ASP A 325 4.60 -4.37 -0.95
N HIS A 326 4.66 -3.06 -0.68
CA HIS A 326 5.70 -2.20 -1.22
C HIS A 326 7.08 -2.52 -0.59
N TRP A 327 7.09 -2.97 0.66
CA TRP A 327 8.31 -3.46 1.29
C TRP A 327 8.79 -4.76 0.65
N LEU A 328 7.88 -5.72 0.44
CA LEU A 328 8.18 -6.95 -0.30
C LEU A 328 8.73 -6.66 -1.69
N GLU A 329 8.09 -5.76 -2.45
CA GLU A 329 8.61 -5.35 -3.75
C GLU A 329 10.04 -4.81 -3.63
N MET A 330 10.32 -3.94 -2.66
CA MET A 330 11.66 -3.38 -2.50
C MET A 330 12.75 -4.42 -2.23
N VAL A 331 12.45 -5.45 -1.45
CA VAL A 331 13.43 -6.49 -1.07
C VAL A 331 13.49 -7.65 -2.07
N LEU A 332 12.44 -7.86 -2.87
CA LEU A 332 12.35 -8.96 -3.85
C LEU A 332 12.64 -8.54 -5.29
N TYR A 333 12.57 -7.24 -5.64
CA TYR A 333 12.54 -6.78 -7.03
C TYR A 333 13.68 -7.32 -7.91
N GLU A 334 14.90 -7.34 -7.38
CA GLU A 334 16.06 -7.81 -8.14
C GLU A 334 16.31 -9.32 -8.00
N ARG A 335 15.52 -10.04 -7.17
CA ARG A 335 15.72 -11.47 -6.86
C ARG A 335 14.82 -12.42 -7.65
N HIS A 336 13.98 -11.89 -8.54
CA HIS A 336 12.91 -12.58 -9.27
C HIS A 336 11.93 -13.32 -8.35
N TYR A 337 10.69 -12.85 -8.32
CA TYR A 337 9.56 -13.60 -7.79
C TYR A 337 8.71 -14.10 -8.96
N ASP A 338 8.03 -15.21 -8.74
CA ASP A 338 7.09 -15.77 -9.71
C ASP A 338 5.69 -15.27 -9.42
N GLU A 339 5.02 -14.74 -10.44
CA GLU A 339 3.60 -14.42 -10.34
C GLU A 339 2.77 -15.70 -10.38
N LEU A 340 2.11 -16.02 -9.27
CA LEU A 340 1.32 -17.25 -9.12
C LEU A 340 0.17 -17.32 -10.14
N GLN A 341 -0.38 -16.16 -10.53
CA GLN A 341 -1.44 -16.10 -11.55
C GLN A 341 -0.95 -16.50 -12.94
N LEU A 342 0.33 -16.27 -13.27
CA LEU A 342 0.93 -16.71 -14.53
C LEU A 342 1.21 -18.21 -14.53
N LEU A 343 1.66 -18.74 -13.38
CA LEU A 343 1.96 -20.18 -13.23
C LEU A 343 0.69 -21.03 -13.11
N TYR A 344 -0.37 -20.49 -12.51
CA TYR A 344 -1.61 -21.19 -12.19
C TYR A 344 -2.84 -20.37 -12.63
N PRO A 345 -3.03 -20.18 -13.94
CA PRO A 345 -4.07 -19.30 -14.47
C PRO A 345 -5.46 -19.72 -13.99
N GLY A 346 -6.18 -18.76 -13.39
CA GLY A 346 -7.54 -18.96 -12.88
C GLY A 346 -7.65 -19.75 -11.56
N HIS A 347 -6.54 -20.23 -10.98
CA HIS A 347 -6.56 -20.91 -9.67
C HIS A 347 -6.75 -19.93 -8.50
N ILE A 348 -6.27 -18.70 -8.65
CA ILE A 348 -6.37 -17.64 -7.65
C ILE A 348 -7.21 -16.53 -8.27
N VAL A 349 -8.39 -16.27 -7.68
CA VAL A 349 -9.35 -15.31 -8.24
C VAL A 349 -9.73 -14.29 -7.18
N GLU A 350 -9.79 -13.01 -7.56
CA GLU A 350 -10.37 -11.99 -6.69
C GLU A 350 -11.91 -12.08 -6.71
N TYR A 351 -12.54 -11.97 -5.54
CA TYR A 351 -13.99 -11.89 -5.45
C TYR A 351 -14.49 -10.60 -6.10
N MET A 352 -15.14 -10.76 -7.25
CA MET A 352 -15.66 -9.67 -8.08
C MET A 352 -17.12 -9.92 -8.44
N GLN A 353 -17.74 -9.01 -9.20
CA GLN A 353 -19.13 -9.15 -9.64
C GLN A 353 -19.44 -10.52 -10.29
N ALA A 354 -18.51 -11.06 -11.07
CA ALA A 354 -18.67 -12.38 -11.70
C ALA A 354 -18.75 -13.55 -10.70
N CYS A 355 -18.26 -13.35 -9.46
CA CYS A 355 -18.29 -14.35 -8.39
C CYS A 355 -19.58 -14.29 -7.56
N GLN A 356 -20.46 -13.31 -7.79
CA GLN A 356 -21.64 -13.08 -6.93
C GLN A 356 -22.71 -14.16 -7.06
N THR A 357 -22.74 -14.92 -8.16
CA THR A 357 -23.75 -15.94 -8.42
C THR A 357 -23.18 -17.36 -8.42
N THR A 358 -21.98 -17.54 -8.96
CA THR A 358 -21.38 -18.86 -9.20
C THR A 358 -19.92 -18.88 -8.78
N CYS A 359 -19.46 -19.99 -8.22
CA CYS A 359 -18.05 -20.21 -7.93
C CYS A 359 -17.27 -20.30 -9.26
N PRO A 360 -16.12 -19.61 -9.41
CA PRO A 360 -15.29 -19.73 -10.61
C PRO A 360 -14.77 -21.16 -10.76
N GLY A 361 -15.00 -21.79 -11.92
CA GLY A 361 -14.81 -23.24 -12.09
C GLY A 361 -13.36 -23.75 -11.97
N ALA A 362 -12.37 -22.93 -12.35
CA ALA A 362 -10.95 -23.28 -12.23
C ALA A 362 -10.33 -22.84 -10.90
N ALA A 363 -11.06 -22.07 -10.08
CA ALA A 363 -10.51 -21.52 -8.85
C ALA A 363 -10.20 -22.63 -7.84
N ARG A 364 -9.13 -22.41 -7.09
CA ARG A 364 -8.75 -23.17 -5.90
C ARG A 364 -8.94 -22.32 -4.65
N LEU A 365 -8.73 -21.01 -4.81
CA LEU A 365 -8.99 -20.02 -3.78
C LEU A 365 -9.55 -18.73 -4.38
N VAL A 366 -10.45 -18.09 -3.63
CA VAL A 366 -11.07 -16.81 -3.96
C VAL A 366 -10.72 -15.80 -2.86
N CYS A 367 -9.97 -14.76 -3.18
CA CYS A 367 -9.53 -13.72 -2.25
C CYS A 367 -10.57 -12.59 -2.14
N PHE A 368 -10.79 -12.05 -0.95
CA PHE A 368 -11.73 -10.96 -0.67
C PHE A 368 -10.97 -9.72 -0.15
N PRO A 369 -10.12 -9.08 -0.96
CA PRO A 369 -9.32 -7.94 -0.51
C PRO A 369 -10.20 -6.72 -0.14
N LEU A 370 -11.37 -6.60 -0.77
CA LEU A 370 -12.36 -5.54 -0.55
C LEU A 370 -13.60 -6.05 0.19
N GLU A 371 -14.59 -5.16 0.36
CA GLU A 371 -15.92 -5.54 0.82
C GLU A 371 -16.79 -6.06 -0.35
N PRO A 372 -17.73 -7.00 -0.10
CA PRO A 372 -18.01 -7.61 1.20
C PRO A 372 -16.93 -8.65 1.60
N LYS A 373 -16.68 -8.83 2.90
CA LYS A 373 -15.92 -9.98 3.41
C LYS A 373 -16.70 -11.30 3.30
N PRO A 374 -16.04 -12.48 3.37
CA PRO A 374 -16.71 -13.78 3.16
C PRO A 374 -17.99 -14.00 3.98
N HIS A 375 -18.00 -13.63 5.27
CA HIS A 375 -19.17 -13.77 6.14
C HIS A 375 -20.38 -12.92 5.71
N SER A 376 -20.16 -11.84 4.96
CA SER A 376 -21.18 -10.89 4.50
C SER A 376 -21.47 -11.02 3.01
N ALA A 377 -20.73 -11.87 2.30
CA ALA A 377 -20.87 -12.01 0.86
C ALA A 377 -22.15 -12.80 0.51
N PRO A 378 -22.98 -12.31 -0.42
CA PRO A 378 -24.31 -12.89 -0.68
C PRO A 378 -24.28 -14.16 -1.52
N ALA A 379 -23.14 -14.49 -2.15
CA ALA A 379 -23.06 -15.58 -3.11
C ALA A 379 -23.32 -16.94 -2.44
N PRO A 380 -24.27 -17.76 -2.93
CA PRO A 380 -24.68 -19.00 -2.25
C PRO A 380 -23.54 -19.99 -2.03
N TRP A 381 -22.66 -20.14 -3.01
CA TRP A 381 -21.52 -21.07 -2.97
C TRP A 381 -20.56 -20.78 -1.81
N ILE A 382 -20.48 -19.53 -1.32
CA ILE A 382 -19.60 -19.19 -0.20
C ILE A 382 -20.03 -19.96 1.06
N ARG A 383 -21.33 -20.17 1.27
CA ARG A 383 -21.83 -20.93 2.43
C ARG A 383 -21.47 -22.41 2.38
N GLU A 384 -21.21 -22.95 1.18
CA GLU A 384 -20.85 -24.35 0.96
C GLU A 384 -19.34 -24.59 1.14
N HIS A 385 -18.54 -23.55 0.90
CA HIS A 385 -17.08 -23.61 0.86
C HIS A 385 -16.40 -22.94 2.08
N TRP A 386 -16.99 -21.91 2.65
CA TRP A 386 -16.45 -21.17 3.79
C TRP A 386 -17.03 -21.67 5.12
N VAL A 387 -16.70 -22.92 5.44
CA VAL A 387 -17.23 -23.71 6.56
C VAL A 387 -16.19 -24.09 7.59
#